data_AF-A0A522AMG6-F1
#
_entry.id   AF-A0A522AMG6-F1
#
_cell.length_a   1.000
_cell.length_b   1.000
_cell.length_c   1.000
_cell.angle_alpha   90.00
_cell.angle_beta   90.00
_cell.angle_gamma   90.00
#
_symmetry.space_group_name_H-M   'P 1'
#
loop_
_entity.id
_entity.type
_entity.pdbx_description
1 polymer ?
#
loop_
_entity_poly.entity_id
_entity_poly.type
_entity_poly.pdbx_seq_one_letter_code
_entity_poly.pdbx_strand_id
1 'polypeptide(L)'
;MDTVRTARFGEIEQRFYATTPKGRALYDECLAAAEKIREAEPDLIKRDYDGYRRAYAKCFAAFPKTLAGLLEQKLVYARYSATAKGLAAAKAGTIKTSDPAELARLGCVRAEGLRYEDFLPFSAAGIFASNLGQYGTKSTATARPIYTQATLEEIMGRKIVDPNVTYAGLEAESLAQVRTEFAKAGS
;
A
#
# COMPACT_ATOMS: atom_id res chain seq x y z
N MET A 1 2.55 1.93 -50.59
CA MET A 1 2.04 2.46 -49.31
C MET A 1 2.39 1.45 -48.24
N ASP A 2 3.21 1.83 -47.27
CA ASP A 2 3.48 0.97 -46.11
C ASP A 2 2.30 1.08 -45.14
N THR A 3 1.61 -0.05 -44.93
CA THR A 3 0.48 -0.13 -44.01
C THR A 3 0.97 -0.63 -42.67
N VAL A 4 0.90 0.21 -41.62
CA VAL A 4 1.31 -0.15 -40.25
C VAL A 4 0.09 -0.40 -39.36
N ARG A 5 0.16 -1.41 -38.49
CA ARG A 5 -0.88 -1.70 -37.47
C ARG A 5 -0.31 -1.49 -36.07
N THR A 6 -1.08 -0.83 -35.20
CA THR A 6 -0.79 -0.73 -33.76
C THR A 6 -1.89 -1.42 -32.95
N ALA A 7 -1.50 -2.07 -31.84
CA ALA A 7 -2.44 -2.57 -30.84
C ALA A 7 -2.72 -1.50 -29.77
N ARG A 8 -3.87 -1.60 -29.10
CA ARG A 8 -4.25 -0.79 -27.93
C ARG A 8 -4.71 -1.74 -26.83
N PHE A 9 -4.21 -1.54 -25.61
CA PHE A 9 -4.53 -2.37 -24.46
C PHE A 9 -5.35 -1.55 -23.45
N GLY A 10 -6.37 -2.17 -22.87
CA GLY A 10 -7.09 -1.61 -21.72
C GLY A 10 -6.53 -2.15 -20.41
N GLU A 11 -6.76 -1.43 -19.31
CA GLU A 11 -6.34 -1.80 -17.97
C GLU A 11 -7.53 -1.69 -17.00
N ILE A 12 -7.56 -2.57 -15.99
CA ILE A 12 -8.55 -2.55 -14.91
C ILE A 12 -7.82 -2.61 -13.58
N GLU A 13 -8.23 -1.79 -12.61
CA GLU A 13 -7.63 -1.70 -11.29
C GLU A 13 -8.66 -1.87 -10.16
N GLN A 14 -8.20 -2.39 -9.02
CA GLN A 14 -8.94 -2.40 -7.77
C GLN A 14 -8.06 -1.80 -6.68
N ARG A 15 -8.52 -0.68 -6.09
CA ARG A 15 -7.77 0.03 -5.06
C ARG A 15 -8.24 -0.39 -3.66
N PHE A 16 -7.27 -0.70 -2.82
CA PHE A 16 -7.46 -1.02 -1.40
C PHE A 16 -6.75 0.00 -0.52
N TYR A 17 -6.10 -0.42 0.56
CA TYR A 17 -5.55 0.47 1.56
C TYR A 17 -4.12 0.90 1.25
N ALA A 18 -3.79 2.15 1.54
CA ALA A 18 -2.44 2.68 1.51
C ALA A 18 -1.59 2.00 2.58
N THR A 19 -0.45 1.45 2.17
CA THR A 19 0.47 0.75 3.08
C THR A 19 1.37 1.74 3.80
N THR A 20 1.72 1.43 5.04
CA THR A 20 2.84 2.07 5.73
C THR A 20 4.16 1.58 5.12
N PRO A 21 5.32 2.22 5.41
CA PRO A 21 6.62 1.66 5.02
C PRO A 21 6.83 0.21 5.47
N LYS A 22 6.29 -0.15 6.65
CA LYS A 22 6.31 -1.53 7.15
C LYS A 22 5.44 -2.46 6.32
N GLY A 23 4.21 -2.04 6.00
CA GLY A 23 3.32 -2.81 5.12
C GLY A 23 3.89 -2.98 3.72
N ARG A 24 4.54 -1.95 3.20
CA ARG A 24 5.22 -1.98 1.91
C ARG A 24 6.39 -2.96 1.91
N ALA A 25 7.23 -2.94 2.95
CA ALA A 25 8.33 -3.89 3.09
C ALA A 25 7.82 -5.35 3.10
N LEU A 26 6.78 -5.65 3.86
CA LEU A 26 6.16 -6.99 3.87
C LEU A 26 5.59 -7.37 2.50
N TYR A 27 4.97 -6.43 1.80
CA TYR A 27 4.48 -6.65 0.43
C TYR A 27 5.63 -7.00 -0.52
N ASP A 28 6.73 -6.24 -0.48
CA ASP A 28 7.90 -6.45 -1.33
C ASP A 28 8.57 -7.79 -1.04
N GLU A 29 8.62 -8.23 0.23
CA GLU A 29 9.10 -9.56 0.65
C GLU A 29 8.21 -10.69 0.10
N CYS A 30 6.89 -10.58 0.27
CA CYS A 30 5.92 -11.54 -0.27
C CYS A 30 6.04 -11.64 -1.80
N LEU A 31 6.20 -10.51 -2.48
CA LEU A 31 6.36 -10.47 -3.92
C LEU A 31 7.68 -11.10 -4.37
N ALA A 32 8.78 -10.82 -3.68
CA ALA A 32 10.06 -11.47 -3.96
C ALA A 32 9.98 -13.00 -3.79
N ALA A 33 9.23 -13.49 -2.79
CA ALA A 33 8.98 -14.92 -2.62
C ALA A 33 8.15 -15.50 -3.78
N ALA A 34 7.11 -14.79 -4.24
CA ALA A 34 6.29 -15.22 -5.37
C ALA A 34 7.11 -15.26 -6.68
N GLU A 35 7.99 -14.29 -6.89
CA GLU A 35 8.88 -14.25 -8.06
C GLU A 35 9.87 -15.41 -8.09
N LYS A 36 10.40 -15.84 -6.94
CA LYS A 36 11.25 -17.06 -6.86
C LYS A 36 10.49 -18.31 -7.30
N ILE A 37 9.20 -18.43 -6.98
CA ILE A 37 8.36 -19.53 -7.45
C ILE A 37 8.19 -19.45 -8.97
N ARG A 38 7.92 -18.25 -9.50
CA ARG A 38 7.78 -18.01 -10.95
C ARG A 38 9.07 -18.34 -11.70
N GLU A 39 10.23 -18.03 -11.14
CA GLU A 39 11.54 -18.36 -11.73
C GLU A 39 11.84 -19.86 -11.69
N ALA A 40 11.46 -20.55 -10.62
CA ALA A 40 11.65 -21.99 -10.49
C ALA A 40 10.71 -22.81 -11.39
N GLU A 41 9.48 -22.34 -11.61
CA GLU A 41 8.48 -22.99 -12.46
C GLU A 41 7.86 -22.02 -13.49
N PRO A 42 8.61 -21.62 -14.53
CA PRO A 42 8.19 -20.57 -15.47
C PRO A 42 6.92 -20.92 -16.27
N ASP A 43 6.66 -22.21 -16.48
CA ASP A 43 5.48 -22.68 -17.22
C ASP A 43 4.29 -23.04 -16.31
N LEU A 44 4.40 -22.87 -14.98
CA LEU A 44 3.32 -23.24 -14.04
C LEU A 44 2.01 -22.53 -14.38
N ILE A 45 2.07 -21.23 -14.72
CA ILE A 45 0.87 -20.44 -15.09
C ILE A 45 0.13 -21.06 -16.27
N LYS A 46 0.87 -21.57 -17.26
CA LYS A 46 0.30 -22.18 -18.48
C LYS A 46 -0.17 -23.61 -18.24
N ARG A 47 0.56 -24.36 -17.42
CA ARG A 47 0.32 -25.80 -17.14
C ARG A 47 -0.79 -26.02 -16.13
N ASP A 48 -0.79 -25.26 -15.04
CA ASP A 48 -1.73 -25.36 -13.91
C ASP A 48 -1.95 -23.98 -13.29
N TYR A 49 -2.95 -23.27 -13.81
CA TYR A 49 -3.30 -21.94 -13.33
C TYR A 49 -3.78 -21.94 -11.88
N ASP A 50 -4.50 -22.97 -11.43
CA ASP A 50 -4.98 -23.07 -10.05
C ASP A 50 -3.83 -23.37 -9.08
N GLY A 51 -2.88 -24.22 -9.49
CA GLY A 51 -1.63 -24.46 -8.78
C GLY A 51 -0.81 -23.18 -8.62
N TYR A 52 -0.67 -22.41 -9.70
CA TYR A 52 -0.04 -21.09 -9.64
C TYR A 52 -0.74 -20.17 -8.63
N ARG A 53 -2.07 -20.05 -8.70
CA ARG A 53 -2.85 -19.21 -7.77
C ARG A 53 -2.64 -19.62 -6.31
N ARG A 54 -2.62 -20.92 -6.01
CA ARG A 54 -2.36 -21.43 -4.65
C ARG A 54 -0.95 -21.09 -4.18
N ALA A 55 0.06 -21.30 -5.03
CA ALA A 55 1.45 -21.00 -4.71
C ALA A 55 1.68 -19.51 -4.48
N TYR A 56 1.08 -18.66 -5.33
CA TYR A 56 1.11 -17.21 -5.18
C TYR A 56 0.42 -16.76 -3.89
N ALA A 57 -0.81 -17.25 -3.61
CA ALA A 57 -1.56 -16.90 -2.40
C ALA A 57 -0.82 -17.29 -1.12
N LYS A 58 -0.07 -18.41 -1.13
CA LYS A 58 0.76 -18.84 0.00
C LYS A 58 1.85 -17.83 0.36
N CYS A 59 2.43 -17.14 -0.62
CA CYS A 59 3.45 -16.12 -0.38
C CYS A 59 2.89 -14.91 0.39
N PHE A 60 1.60 -14.59 0.18
CA PHE A 60 0.89 -13.49 0.84
C PHE A 60 0.08 -13.93 2.07
N ALA A 61 0.35 -15.13 2.61
CA ALA A 61 -0.33 -15.64 3.80
C ALA A 61 -0.04 -14.82 5.07
N ALA A 62 1.10 -14.13 5.13
CA ALA A 62 1.49 -13.28 6.25
C ALA A 62 0.56 -12.07 6.46
N PHE A 63 -0.15 -11.62 5.42
CA PHE A 63 -1.07 -10.49 5.53
C PHE A 63 -2.36 -10.87 6.25
N PRO A 64 -2.72 -10.16 7.34
CA PRO A 64 -4.05 -10.22 7.93
C PRO A 64 -5.15 -9.98 6.89
N LYS A 65 -6.27 -10.69 7.02
CA LYS A 65 -7.40 -10.61 6.09
C LYS A 65 -8.48 -9.60 6.51
N THR A 66 -8.27 -8.92 7.63
CA THR A 66 -9.19 -7.93 8.19
C THR A 66 -8.46 -6.60 8.39
N LEU A 67 -9.19 -5.49 8.23
CA LEU A 67 -8.65 -4.16 8.51
C LEU A 67 -8.11 -4.06 9.94
N ALA A 68 -8.82 -4.61 10.92
CA ALA A 68 -8.38 -4.64 12.32
C ALA A 68 -6.98 -5.28 12.47
N GLY A 69 -6.76 -6.45 11.88
CA GLY A 69 -5.46 -7.12 11.94
C GLY A 69 -4.36 -6.35 11.20
N LEU A 70 -4.70 -5.69 10.09
CA LEU A 70 -3.74 -4.83 9.36
C LEU A 70 -3.31 -3.62 10.20
N LEU A 71 -4.25 -3.00 10.93
CA LEU A 71 -3.98 -1.86 11.81
C LEU A 71 -3.21 -2.25 13.06
N GLU A 72 -3.57 -3.37 13.71
CA GLU A 72 -2.82 -3.92 14.86
C GLU A 72 -1.35 -4.17 14.51
N GLN A 73 -1.08 -4.63 13.28
CA GLN A 73 0.27 -4.85 12.80
C GLN A 73 0.93 -3.61 12.19
N LYS A 74 0.23 -2.46 12.14
CA LYS A 74 0.69 -1.19 11.56
C LYS A 74 1.11 -1.31 10.09
N LEU A 75 0.38 -2.10 9.31
CA LEU A 75 0.68 -2.38 7.91
C LEU A 75 0.00 -1.41 6.93
N VAL A 76 -1.09 -0.77 7.36
CA VAL A 76 -1.85 0.19 6.55
C VAL A 76 -2.16 1.44 7.36
N TYR A 77 -2.35 2.55 6.68
CA TYR A 77 -2.84 3.79 7.28
C TYR A 77 -4.37 3.77 7.44
N ALA A 78 -4.88 4.46 8.45
CA ALA A 78 -6.31 4.70 8.62
C ALA A 78 -6.65 6.15 8.97
N ARG A 79 -7.89 6.53 8.67
CA ARG A 79 -8.56 7.68 9.24
C ARG A 79 -9.36 7.25 10.46
N TYR A 80 -9.23 8.02 11.53
CA TYR A 80 -9.92 7.76 12.79
C TYR A 80 -10.97 8.83 13.09
N SER A 81 -12.10 8.41 13.68
CA SER A 81 -13.13 9.32 14.20
C SER A 81 -13.63 8.84 15.56
N ALA A 82 -13.93 9.77 16.46
CA ALA A 82 -14.44 9.42 17.78
C ALA A 82 -15.84 8.81 17.66
N THR A 83 -16.10 7.75 18.43
CA THR A 83 -17.46 7.21 18.55
C THR A 83 -18.16 7.82 19.75
N ALA A 84 -19.50 7.70 19.80
CA ALA A 84 -20.26 8.07 21.00
C ALA A 84 -19.75 7.34 22.26
N LYS A 85 -19.34 6.07 22.13
CA LYS A 85 -18.72 5.29 23.21
C LYS A 85 -17.38 5.89 23.64
N GLY A 86 -16.54 6.30 22.68
CA GLY A 86 -15.27 6.97 22.96
C GLY A 86 -15.46 8.29 23.70
N LEU A 87 -16.39 9.12 23.25
CA LEU A 87 -16.71 10.40 23.91
C LEU A 87 -17.22 10.18 25.35
N ALA A 88 -18.11 9.21 25.56
CA ALA A 88 -18.59 8.86 26.90
C ALA A 88 -17.46 8.33 27.80
N ALA A 89 -16.58 7.49 27.26
CA ALA A 89 -15.42 6.99 28.00
C ALA A 89 -14.43 8.11 28.35
N ALA A 90 -14.22 9.06 27.44
CA ALA A 90 -13.39 10.25 27.67
C ALA A 90 -13.97 11.12 28.78
N LYS A 91 -15.28 11.39 28.75
CA LYS A 91 -16.00 12.12 29.81
C LYS A 91 -15.88 11.46 31.18
N ALA A 92 -15.92 10.13 31.21
CA ALA A 92 -15.76 9.35 32.44
C ALA A 92 -14.30 9.17 32.88
N GLY A 93 -13.31 9.67 32.12
CA GLY A 93 -11.88 9.48 32.41
C GLY A 93 -11.43 8.01 32.34
N THR A 94 -12.13 7.17 31.57
CA THR A 94 -11.89 5.72 31.54
C THR A 94 -11.02 5.25 30.36
N ILE A 95 -10.62 6.16 29.47
CA ILE A 95 -9.67 5.87 28.38
C ILE A 95 -8.27 5.73 28.96
N LYS A 96 -7.68 4.53 28.87
CA LYS A 96 -6.37 4.19 29.44
C LYS A 96 -5.24 4.04 28.41
N THR A 97 -5.54 4.25 27.14
CA THR A 97 -4.61 4.02 26.03
C THR A 97 -4.71 5.11 24.99
N SER A 98 -3.59 5.43 24.36
CA SER A 98 -3.52 6.32 23.20
C SER A 98 -3.21 5.54 21.90
N ASP A 99 -3.09 4.21 21.97
CA ASP A 99 -2.82 3.40 20.79
C ASP A 99 -4.07 3.35 19.90
N PRO A 100 -4.00 3.80 18.63
CA PRO A 100 -5.16 3.88 17.75
C PRO A 100 -5.83 2.54 17.47
N ALA A 101 -5.04 1.47 17.32
CA ALA A 101 -5.56 0.13 17.06
C ALA A 101 -6.34 -0.39 18.27
N GLU A 102 -5.79 -0.22 19.47
CA GLU A 102 -6.49 -0.57 20.71
C GLU A 102 -7.76 0.27 20.93
N LEU A 103 -7.70 1.58 20.68
CA LEU A 103 -8.88 2.45 20.75
C LEU A 103 -9.98 1.98 19.78
N ALA A 104 -9.60 1.54 18.58
CA ALA A 104 -10.54 1.00 17.60
C ALA A 104 -11.12 -0.33 18.06
N ARG A 105 -10.29 -1.23 18.62
CA ARG A 105 -10.70 -2.51 19.18
C ARG A 105 -11.67 -2.35 20.36
N LEU A 106 -11.46 -1.35 21.21
CA LEU A 106 -12.36 -0.99 22.32
C LEU A 106 -13.64 -0.29 21.83
N GLY A 107 -13.72 0.06 20.54
CA GLY A 107 -14.83 0.81 19.96
C GLY A 107 -14.89 2.28 20.39
N CYS A 108 -13.80 2.81 20.95
CA CYS A 108 -13.68 4.23 21.31
C CYS A 108 -13.51 5.10 20.07
N VAL A 109 -12.89 4.56 19.01
CA VAL A 109 -12.79 5.20 17.70
C VAL A 109 -13.29 4.25 16.61
N ARG A 110 -13.79 4.82 15.52
CA ARG A 110 -13.99 4.11 14.26
C ARG A 110 -12.73 4.30 13.42
N ALA A 111 -12.26 3.23 12.80
CA ALA A 111 -11.12 3.27 11.88
C ALA A 111 -11.58 2.93 10.46
N GLU A 112 -11.18 3.75 9.50
CA GLU A 112 -11.42 3.54 8.07
C GLU A 112 -10.07 3.52 7.37
N GLY A 113 -9.72 2.41 6.71
CA GLY A 113 -8.44 2.31 6.00
C GLY A 113 -8.35 3.35 4.89
N LEU A 114 -7.22 4.08 4.82
CA LEU A 114 -7.02 5.09 3.78
C LEU A 114 -6.89 4.40 2.43
N ARG A 115 -7.63 4.85 1.42
CA ARG A 115 -7.54 4.32 0.07
C ARG A 115 -6.15 4.64 -0.53
N TYR A 116 -5.54 3.66 -1.20
CA TYR A 116 -4.30 3.83 -1.94
C TYR A 116 -4.60 4.56 -3.24
N GLU A 117 -4.01 5.75 -3.43
CA GLU A 117 -4.22 6.61 -4.60
C GLU A 117 -3.06 6.64 -5.59
N ASP A 118 -1.97 5.92 -5.29
CA ASP A 118 -0.79 5.83 -6.15
C ASP A 118 -0.82 4.56 -7.03
N PHE A 119 0.31 4.27 -7.67
CA PHE A 119 0.47 3.13 -8.57
C PHE A 119 1.42 2.09 -7.99
N LEU A 120 1.25 0.83 -8.39
CA LEU A 120 2.28 -0.18 -8.16
C LEU A 120 3.50 0.16 -9.02
N PRO A 121 4.73 -0.19 -8.59
CA PRO A 121 5.94 0.05 -9.38
C PRO A 121 6.05 -0.84 -10.64
N PHE A 122 5.00 -1.60 -10.97
CA PHE A 122 4.94 -2.52 -12.10
C PHE A 122 4.02 -1.99 -13.19
N SER A 123 4.40 -2.20 -14.45
CA SER A 123 3.53 -1.88 -15.59
C SER A 123 2.75 -3.09 -16.08
N ALA A 124 1.46 -2.91 -16.36
CA ALA A 124 0.59 -3.93 -16.96
C ALA A 124 1.10 -4.46 -18.31
N ALA A 125 1.82 -3.65 -19.09
CA ALA A 125 2.30 -4.02 -20.43
C ALA A 125 3.68 -4.71 -20.46
N GLY A 126 4.35 -4.88 -19.32
CA GLY A 126 5.74 -5.39 -19.28
C GLY A 126 6.79 -4.49 -19.95
N ILE A 127 6.40 -3.30 -20.41
CA ILE A 127 7.26 -2.37 -21.16
C ILE A 127 8.31 -1.70 -20.25
N PHE A 128 8.00 -1.53 -18.96
CA PHE A 128 8.84 -0.73 -18.04
C PHE A 128 9.79 -1.55 -17.16
N ALA A 129 9.69 -2.89 -17.18
CA ALA A 129 10.51 -3.76 -16.34
C ALA A 129 12.01 -3.70 -16.71
N SER A 130 12.35 -3.38 -17.96
CA SER A 130 13.72 -3.42 -18.48
C SER A 130 14.65 -2.31 -17.95
N ASN A 131 14.10 -1.24 -17.37
CA ASN A 131 14.88 -0.07 -16.95
C ASN A 131 15.05 0.08 -15.42
N LEU A 132 14.19 -0.54 -14.60
CA LEU A 132 14.15 -0.29 -13.16
C LEU A 132 14.96 -1.28 -12.30
N GLY A 133 15.57 -2.32 -12.89
CA GLY A 133 16.40 -3.29 -12.16
C GLY A 133 15.68 -4.07 -11.06
N GLN A 134 14.37 -3.84 -10.88
CA GLN A 134 13.51 -4.55 -9.98
C GLN A 134 12.59 -5.46 -10.78
N TYR A 135 12.66 -6.74 -10.42
CA TYR A 135 11.77 -7.83 -10.82
C TYR A 135 11.80 -8.23 -12.32
N GLY A 136 12.28 -9.45 -12.55
CA GLY A 136 11.84 -10.31 -13.65
C GLY A 136 12.34 -10.05 -15.07
N THR A 137 13.00 -8.92 -15.38
CA THR A 137 13.62 -8.74 -16.71
C THR A 137 15.08 -8.27 -16.62
N LYS A 138 15.97 -9.03 -17.27
CA LYS A 138 17.39 -8.66 -17.44
C LYS A 138 17.47 -7.64 -18.57
N SER A 139 17.84 -6.40 -18.26
CA SER A 139 18.10 -5.37 -19.26
C SER A 139 19.23 -5.81 -20.20
N THR A 140 19.04 -5.60 -21.51
CA THR A 140 20.01 -5.93 -22.57
C THR A 140 20.86 -4.74 -23.02
N ALA A 141 20.74 -3.58 -22.37
CA ALA A 141 21.43 -2.36 -22.77
C ALA A 141 22.88 -2.27 -22.23
N THR A 142 23.82 -1.92 -23.11
CA THR A 142 25.28 -1.80 -22.84
C THR A 142 25.64 -0.66 -21.89
N ALA A 143 24.85 0.41 -21.86
CA ALA A 143 24.95 1.51 -20.89
C ALA A 143 23.54 2.03 -20.58
N ARG A 144 23.14 2.03 -19.31
CA ARG A 144 21.82 2.52 -18.89
C ARG A 144 21.91 4.01 -18.55
N PRO A 145 21.06 4.88 -19.13
CA PRO A 145 20.92 6.22 -18.60
C PRO A 145 20.35 6.15 -17.17
N ILE A 146 21.02 6.81 -16.23
CA ILE A 146 20.56 6.93 -14.84
C ILE A 146 19.66 8.16 -14.78
N TYR A 147 18.36 7.97 -14.89
CA TYR A 147 17.38 9.02 -14.62
C TYR A 147 17.05 9.03 -13.12
N THR A 148 17.17 10.19 -12.48
CA THR A 148 16.90 10.34 -11.05
C THR A 148 15.59 11.11 -10.82
N GLN A 149 15.02 10.99 -9.62
CA GLN A 149 13.90 11.84 -9.20
C GLN A 149 14.23 13.33 -9.39
N ALA A 150 15.45 13.75 -9.05
CA ALA A 150 15.88 15.14 -9.18
C ALA A 150 15.84 15.62 -10.64
N THR A 151 16.26 14.78 -11.59
CA THR A 151 16.18 15.09 -13.03
C THR A 151 14.74 15.29 -13.48
N LEU A 152 13.82 14.45 -13.02
CA LEU A 152 12.40 14.58 -13.35
C LEU A 152 11.77 15.82 -12.73
N GLU A 153 12.08 16.11 -11.46
CA GLU A 153 11.60 17.31 -10.76
C GLU A 153 12.08 18.60 -11.41
N GLU A 154 13.34 18.63 -11.90
CA GLU A 154 13.90 19.75 -12.65
C GLU A 154 13.12 19.98 -13.94
N ILE A 155 12.86 18.92 -14.72
CA ILE A 155 12.06 19.00 -15.95
C ILE A 155 10.62 19.46 -15.65
N MET A 156 10.02 18.97 -14.57
CA MET A 156 8.67 19.33 -14.17
C MET A 156 8.57 20.74 -13.56
N GLY A 157 9.69 21.34 -13.14
CA GLY A 157 9.74 22.61 -12.42
C GLY A 157 9.11 22.56 -11.03
N ARG A 158 8.94 21.37 -10.43
CA ARG A 158 8.32 21.18 -9.11
C ARG A 158 8.73 19.87 -8.46
N LYS A 159 8.62 19.82 -7.13
CA LYS A 159 8.89 18.60 -6.34
C LYS A 159 7.80 17.55 -6.50
N ILE A 160 8.21 16.29 -6.52
CA ILE A 160 7.29 15.16 -6.44
C ILE A 160 6.86 15.02 -4.98
N VAL A 161 5.56 14.87 -4.75
CA VAL A 161 5.00 14.67 -3.42
C VAL A 161 5.34 13.26 -2.96
N ASP A 162 5.87 13.12 -1.74
CA ASP A 162 6.07 11.80 -1.13
C ASP A 162 4.73 11.27 -0.59
N PRO A 163 4.18 10.20 -1.18
CA PRO A 163 2.89 9.65 -0.75
C PRO A 163 2.92 9.13 0.69
N ASN A 164 4.07 8.64 1.17
CA ASN A 164 4.18 8.15 2.55
C ASN A 164 3.97 9.29 3.55
N VAL A 165 4.52 10.47 3.25
CA VAL A 165 4.33 11.67 4.07
C VAL A 165 2.87 12.11 4.02
N THR A 166 2.24 12.08 2.85
CA THR A 166 0.82 12.44 2.69
C THR A 166 -0.10 11.52 3.49
N TYR A 167 0.02 10.20 3.35
CA TYR A 167 -0.84 9.27 4.10
C TYR A 167 -0.59 9.31 5.60
N ALA A 168 0.68 9.40 6.03
CA ALA A 168 1.00 9.56 7.44
C ALA A 168 0.42 10.86 8.02
N GLY A 169 0.45 11.95 7.25
CA GLY A 169 -0.16 13.22 7.61
C GLY A 169 -1.68 13.10 7.82
N LEU A 170 -2.39 12.45 6.89
CA LEU A 170 -3.84 12.24 6.98
C LEU A 170 -4.25 11.42 8.22
N GLU A 171 -3.50 10.36 8.52
CA GLU A 171 -3.72 9.57 9.73
C GLU A 171 -3.48 10.41 10.99
N ALA A 172 -2.33 11.10 11.05
CA ALA A 172 -1.93 11.92 12.19
C ALA A 172 -2.92 13.06 12.48
N GLU A 173 -3.42 13.71 11.44
CA GLU A 173 -4.45 14.75 11.52
C GLU A 173 -5.74 14.19 12.14
N SER A 174 -6.23 13.06 11.63
CA SER A 174 -7.45 12.44 12.15
C SER A 174 -7.33 12.03 13.63
N LEU A 175 -6.15 11.54 14.03
CA LEU A 175 -5.87 11.22 15.43
C LEU A 175 -5.78 12.47 16.31
N ALA A 176 -5.22 13.58 15.79
CA ALA A 176 -5.20 14.84 16.51
C ALA A 176 -6.61 15.39 16.75
N GLN A 177 -7.49 15.23 15.77
CA GLN A 177 -8.90 15.58 15.91
C GLN A 177 -9.58 14.72 17.00
N VAL A 178 -9.42 13.39 16.97
CA VAL A 178 -9.96 12.50 18.02
C VAL A 178 -9.47 12.91 19.41
N ARG A 179 -8.18 13.19 19.57
CA ARG A 179 -7.62 13.63 20.86
C ARG A 179 -8.26 14.95 21.34
N THR A 180 -8.51 15.88 20.42
CA THR A 180 -9.16 17.15 20.71
C THR A 180 -10.60 16.94 21.16
N GLU A 181 -11.35 16.05 20.50
CA GLU A 181 -12.72 15.70 20.86
C GLU A 181 -12.81 15.01 22.23
N PHE A 182 -11.89 14.08 22.52
CA PHE A 182 -11.79 13.45 23.85
C PHE A 182 -11.44 14.45 24.95
N ALA A 183 -10.51 15.37 24.71
CA ALA A 183 -10.16 16.41 25.69
C ALA A 183 -11.33 17.34 26.00
N LYS A 184 -12.08 17.74 24.96
CA LYS A 184 -13.31 18.55 25.11
C LYS A 184 -14.41 17.81 25.87
N ALA A 185 -14.54 16.50 25.69
CA ALA A 185 -15.56 15.70 26.36
C ALA A 185 -15.25 15.45 27.85
N GLY A 186 -13.97 15.46 28.23
CA GLY A 186 -13.50 15.29 29.62
C GLY A 186 -13.32 16.58 30.41
N SER A 187 -13.46 17.74 29.76
CA SER A 187 -13.50 19.07 30.42
C SER A 187 -14.90 19.38 30.92
#